data_AF-C6LM66-F1
#
_entry.id   AF-C6LM66-F1
#
_cell.length_a   1.000
_cell.length_b   1.000
_cell.length_c   1.000
_cell.angle_alpha   90.00
_cell.angle_beta   90.00
_cell.angle_gamma   90.00
#
_symmetry.space_group_name_H-M   'P 1'
#
loop_
_entity.id
_entity.type
_entity.pdbx_description
1 polymer ?
#
loop_
_entity_poly.entity_id
_entity_poly.type
_entity_poly.pdbx_seq_one_letter_code
_entity_poly.pdbx_strand_id
1 'polypeptide(L)'
;MVDADIASGKIEIYTNQRLKEMAVYRIFENNVRENRILYDTGDLGEVYAISLAQTLGAYALVTDDIKQGGPYMSLLQFEDEAMPFTFADVLILRYLTGTVDEMQTVKDFHAINDASDLKWVFQSHLKKFIRRFWYDPYRKGDTAWIEKLTSEKGINVKSKLMALRKLM
;
A
#
# COMPACT_ATOMS: atom_id res chain seq x y z
N MET A 1 17.03 -9.84 16.15
CA MET A 1 18.12 -8.92 15.73
C MET A 1 18.32 -9.12 14.25
N VAL A 2 18.37 -8.03 13.48
CA VAL A 2 18.42 -8.04 12.01
C VAL A 2 19.48 -9.00 11.47
N ASP A 3 20.67 -9.04 12.09
CA ASP A 3 21.76 -9.95 11.68
C ASP A 3 21.39 -11.44 11.75
N ALA A 4 20.60 -11.85 12.74
CA ALA A 4 20.15 -13.24 12.87
C ALA A 4 19.10 -13.59 11.80
N ASP A 5 18.26 -12.63 11.41
CA ASP A 5 17.28 -12.81 10.34
C ASP A 5 17.96 -12.79 8.95
N ILE A 6 19.03 -12.02 8.78
CA ILE A 6 19.92 -12.10 7.62
C ILE A 6 20.59 -13.48 7.56
N ALA A 7 21.24 -13.90 8.65
CA ALA A 7 21.98 -15.18 8.69
C ALA A 7 21.07 -16.40 8.49
N SER A 8 19.81 -16.32 8.92
CA SER A 8 18.81 -17.37 8.70
C SER A 8 18.10 -17.29 7.34
N GLY A 9 18.47 -16.34 6.48
CA GLY A 9 17.92 -16.20 5.12
C GLY A 9 16.50 -15.61 5.08
N LYS A 10 15.99 -15.07 6.19
CA LYS A 10 14.69 -14.38 6.22
C LYS A 10 14.78 -12.98 5.64
N ILE A 11 15.95 -12.35 5.73
CA ILE A 11 16.25 -11.05 5.13
C ILE A 11 17.31 -11.26 4.06
N GLU A 12 16.95 -10.91 2.84
CA GLU A 12 17.86 -10.93 1.71
C GLU A 12 18.46 -9.53 1.48
N ILE A 13 19.80 -9.44 1.46
CA ILE A 13 20.50 -8.17 1.25
C ILE A 13 20.77 -7.96 -0.24
N TYR A 14 20.41 -6.77 -0.71
CA TYR A 14 20.75 -6.27 -2.04
C TYR A 14 21.83 -5.20 -1.92
N THR A 15 23.07 -5.58 -2.27
CA THR A 15 24.21 -4.65 -2.34
C THR A 15 24.37 -4.11 -3.75
N ASN A 16 25.10 -3.00 -3.90
CA ASN A 16 25.47 -2.47 -5.22
C ASN A 16 26.19 -3.52 -6.08
N GLN A 17 27.05 -4.34 -5.47
CA GLN A 17 27.75 -5.40 -6.19
C GLN A 17 26.78 -6.45 -6.72
N ARG A 18 25.81 -6.88 -5.91
CA ARG A 18 24.78 -7.82 -6.32
C ARG A 18 23.91 -7.27 -7.46
N LEU A 19 23.50 -6.00 -7.37
CA LEU A 19 22.74 -5.36 -8.44
C LEU A 19 23.54 -5.27 -9.75
N LYS A 20 24.88 -5.14 -9.68
CA LYS A 20 25.76 -5.17 -10.86
C LYS A 20 25.84 -6.57 -11.45
N GLU A 21 25.95 -7.60 -10.62
CA GLU A 21 25.94 -9.01 -11.05
C GLU A 21 24.62 -9.39 -11.72
N MET A 22 23.50 -8.83 -11.25
CA MET A 22 22.18 -8.96 -11.87
C MET A 22 22.00 -8.07 -13.11
N ALA A 23 23.00 -7.26 -13.49
CA ALA A 23 22.95 -6.29 -14.59
C ALA A 23 21.85 -5.20 -14.48
N VAL A 24 21.32 -4.96 -13.28
CA VAL A 24 20.24 -3.97 -13.04
C VAL A 24 20.70 -2.71 -12.28
N TYR A 25 21.97 -2.64 -11.86
CA TYR A 25 22.49 -1.53 -11.06
C TYR A 25 22.24 -0.14 -11.66
N ARG A 26 22.41 0.03 -12.98
CA ARG A 26 22.13 1.33 -13.64
C ARG A 26 20.64 1.69 -13.62
N ILE A 27 19.75 0.70 -13.69
CA ILE A 27 18.30 0.90 -13.59
C ILE A 27 17.98 1.40 -12.18
N PHE A 28 18.55 0.76 -11.16
CA PHE A 28 18.40 1.20 -9.77
C PHE A 28 18.87 2.64 -9.55
N GLU A 29 20.06 3.02 -10.06
CA GLU A 29 20.56 4.39 -9.92
C GLU A 29 19.63 5.42 -10.57
N ASN A 30 19.04 5.10 -11.72
CA ASN A 30 18.06 5.96 -12.39
C ASN A 30 16.78 6.09 -11.56
N ASN A 31 16.22 4.97 -11.07
CA ASN A 31 15.02 4.97 -10.22
C ASN A 31 15.26 5.78 -8.93
N VAL A 32 16.44 5.66 -8.30
CA VAL A 32 16.79 6.47 -7.12
C VAL A 32 16.80 7.95 -7.46
N ARG A 33 17.37 8.34 -8.59
CA ARG A 33 17.41 9.76 -9.02
C ARG A 33 16.00 10.30 -9.27
N GLU A 34 15.12 9.53 -9.89
CA GLU A 34 13.74 9.93 -10.17
C GLU A 34 12.91 10.03 -8.88
N ASN A 35 12.96 9.02 -8.03
CA ASN A 35 12.24 9.02 -6.75
C ASN A 35 12.70 10.15 -5.82
N ARG A 36 13.99 10.55 -5.84
CA ARG A 36 14.49 11.71 -5.06
C ARG A 36 13.83 13.04 -5.41
N ILE A 37 13.19 13.15 -6.58
CA ILE A 37 12.45 14.35 -6.97
C ILE A 37 11.05 14.37 -6.30
N LEU A 38 10.51 13.19 -6.00
CA LEU A 38 9.14 13.02 -5.49
C LEU A 38 9.04 13.03 -3.95
N TYR A 39 10.12 12.70 -3.25
CA TYR A 39 10.15 12.59 -1.79
C TYR A 39 11.09 13.62 -1.16
N ASP A 40 10.81 14.01 0.09
CA ASP A 40 11.62 14.99 0.80
C ASP A 40 13.03 14.44 1.10
N THR A 41 13.99 15.33 1.25
CA THR A 41 15.42 15.02 1.47
C THR A 41 15.71 14.17 2.72
N GLY A 42 14.76 14.11 3.66
CA GLY A 42 14.82 13.28 4.86
C GLY A 42 14.43 11.80 4.66
N ASP A 43 13.79 11.44 3.55
CA ASP A 43 13.15 10.13 3.33
C ASP A 43 13.95 9.23 2.38
N LEU A 44 15.27 9.16 2.62
CA LEU A 44 16.17 8.40 1.76
C LEU A 44 15.94 6.90 1.84
N GLY A 45 15.53 6.37 2.99
CA GLY A 45 15.27 4.94 3.15
C GLY A 45 14.17 4.45 2.23
N GLU A 46 13.08 5.22 2.15
CA GLU A 46 11.91 4.96 1.35
C GLU A 46 12.20 5.13 -0.14
N VAL A 47 12.96 6.16 -0.51
CA VAL A 47 13.49 6.34 -1.87
C VAL A 47 14.22 5.07 -2.32
N TYR A 48 15.11 4.54 -1.48
CA TYR A 48 15.85 3.32 -1.81
C TYR A 48 14.96 2.09 -1.88
N ALA A 49 14.01 1.92 -0.95
CA ALA A 49 13.09 0.80 -0.93
C ALA A 49 12.20 0.75 -2.18
N ILE A 50 11.61 1.89 -2.57
CA ILE A 50 10.77 2.02 -3.77
C ILE A 50 11.60 1.80 -5.03
N SER A 51 12.78 2.41 -5.12
CA SER A 51 13.66 2.25 -6.28
C SER A 51 14.13 0.81 -6.45
N LEU A 52 14.41 0.11 -5.34
CA LEU A 52 14.77 -1.30 -5.36
C LEU A 52 13.58 -2.16 -5.80
N ALA A 53 12.39 -1.92 -5.25
CA ALA A 53 11.17 -2.62 -5.64
C ALA A 53 10.89 -2.48 -7.15
N GLN A 54 10.99 -1.26 -7.70
CA GLN A 54 10.86 -0.99 -9.13
C GLN A 54 11.93 -1.72 -9.95
N THR A 55 13.19 -1.69 -9.49
CA THR A 55 14.32 -2.35 -10.18
C THR A 55 14.13 -3.86 -10.26
N LEU A 56 13.62 -4.47 -9.19
CA LEU A 56 13.41 -5.91 -9.09
C LEU A 56 12.09 -6.35 -9.73
N GLY A 57 11.23 -5.42 -10.17
CA GLY A 57 9.90 -5.72 -10.68
C GLY A 57 8.95 -6.27 -9.62
N ALA A 58 9.11 -5.82 -8.36
CA ALA A 58 8.23 -6.24 -7.27
C ALA A 58 6.80 -5.72 -7.49
N TYR A 59 5.80 -6.58 -7.25
CA TYR A 59 4.39 -6.23 -7.40
C TYR A 59 3.87 -5.31 -6.30
N ALA A 60 4.49 -5.34 -5.12
CA ALA A 60 4.09 -4.54 -3.97
C ALA A 60 5.28 -4.28 -3.05
N LEU A 61 5.24 -3.14 -2.36
CA LEU A 61 6.12 -2.80 -1.25
C LEU A 61 5.26 -2.62 0.00
N VAL A 62 5.63 -3.30 1.08
CA VAL A 62 4.97 -3.17 2.38
C VAL A 62 5.92 -2.42 3.31
N THR A 63 5.42 -1.36 3.93
CA THR A 63 6.17 -0.51 4.85
C THR A 63 5.29 -0.15 6.05
N ASP A 64 5.91 0.02 7.22
CA ASP A 64 5.30 0.57 8.42
C ASP A 64 5.42 2.10 8.49
N ASP A 65 6.00 2.73 7.47
CA ASP A 65 6.06 4.18 7.37
C ASP A 65 4.67 4.79 7.14
N ILE A 66 4.09 5.26 8.24
CA ILE A 66 2.79 5.93 8.31
C ILE A 66 2.91 7.45 8.52
N LYS A 67 4.10 8.03 8.37
CA LYS A 67 4.34 9.44 8.70
C LYS A 67 3.64 10.40 7.75
N GLN A 68 3.31 11.58 8.27
CA GLN A 68 2.84 12.69 7.44
C GLN A 68 3.97 13.15 6.51
N GLY A 69 3.67 13.29 5.21
CA GLY A 69 4.68 13.56 4.19
C GLY A 69 5.44 12.33 3.68
N GLY A 70 5.19 11.15 4.24
CA GLY A 70 5.78 9.90 3.76
C GLY A 70 5.20 9.40 2.43
N PRO A 71 5.71 8.27 1.90
CA PRO A 71 5.43 7.84 0.53
C PRO A 71 3.96 7.64 0.20
N TYR A 72 3.15 7.19 1.18
CA TYR A 72 1.71 7.05 0.99
C TYR A 72 1.07 8.37 0.56
N MET A 73 1.40 9.48 1.23
CA MET A 73 0.79 10.79 0.93
C MET A 73 1.33 11.38 -0.37
N SER A 74 2.63 11.24 -0.62
CA SER A 74 3.24 11.71 -1.87
C SER A 74 2.65 10.96 -3.07
N LEU A 75 2.56 9.64 -3.01
CA LEU A 75 1.99 8.84 -4.08
C LEU A 75 0.52 9.19 -4.33
N LEU A 76 -0.27 9.55 -3.32
CA LEU A 76 -1.66 10.00 -3.57
C LEU A 76 -1.75 11.25 -4.44
N GLN A 77 -0.72 12.11 -4.45
CA GLN A 77 -0.73 13.39 -5.18
C GLN A 77 -0.24 13.28 -6.64
N PHE A 78 0.47 12.20 -6.99
CA PHE A 78 1.03 12.00 -8.32
C PHE A 78 0.28 10.90 -9.09
N GLU A 79 0.14 11.11 -10.40
CA GLU A 79 -0.28 10.03 -11.31
C GLU A 79 0.94 9.14 -11.56
N ASP A 80 1.00 8.03 -10.83
CA ASP A 80 2.04 7.01 -10.90
C ASP A 80 1.38 5.64 -11.12
N GLU A 81 2.12 4.68 -11.68
CA GLU A 81 1.68 3.29 -11.84
C GLU A 81 1.43 2.62 -10.47
N ALA A 82 2.16 3.05 -9.43
CA ALA A 82 1.98 2.55 -8.08
C ALA A 82 0.74 3.18 -7.41
N MET A 83 -0.21 2.34 -6.95
CA MET A 83 -1.34 2.78 -6.13
C MET A 83 -1.08 2.46 -4.65
N PRO A 84 -0.97 3.46 -3.75
CA PRO A 84 -0.74 3.22 -2.34
C PRO A 84 -2.04 2.79 -1.67
N PHE A 85 -1.91 1.87 -0.72
CA PHE A 85 -3.02 1.40 0.10
C PHE A 85 -2.57 1.36 1.56
N THR A 86 -3.46 1.78 2.46
CA THR A 86 -3.33 1.43 3.87
C THR A 86 -3.75 -0.03 4.07
N PHE A 87 -3.34 -0.65 5.17
CA PHE A 87 -3.83 -2.00 5.50
C PHE A 87 -5.37 -2.04 5.58
N ALA A 88 -6.00 -0.95 6.04
CA ALA A 88 -7.45 -0.84 6.10
C ALA A 88 -8.09 -0.91 4.71
N ASP A 89 -7.50 -0.24 3.70
CA ASP A 89 -7.97 -0.30 2.32
C ASP A 89 -7.85 -1.73 1.78
N VAL A 90 -6.74 -2.42 2.07
CA VAL A 90 -6.53 -3.82 1.68
C VAL A 90 -7.59 -4.74 2.29
N LEU A 91 -7.91 -4.57 3.59
CA LEU A 91 -8.95 -5.35 4.25
C LEU A 91 -10.34 -5.12 3.65
N ILE A 92 -10.67 -3.87 3.31
CA ILE A 92 -11.94 -3.53 2.66
C ILE A 92 -12.00 -4.14 1.25
N LEU A 93 -10.91 -4.07 0.47
CA LEU A 93 -10.83 -4.70 -0.86
C LEU A 93 -10.98 -6.23 -0.77
N ARG A 94 -10.33 -6.88 0.20
CA ARG A 94 -10.45 -8.31 0.48
C ARG A 94 -11.90 -8.71 0.80
N TYR A 95 -12.63 -7.87 1.54
CA TYR A 95 -14.07 -8.06 1.77
C TYR A 95 -14.91 -7.84 0.51
N LEU A 96 -14.67 -6.76 -0.22
CA LEU A 96 -15.40 -6.44 -1.46
C LEU A 96 -15.28 -7.58 -2.46
N THR A 97 -14.09 -8.14 -2.59
CA THR A 97 -13.78 -9.26 -3.50
C THR A 97 -14.24 -10.63 -2.99
N GLY A 98 -14.82 -10.71 -1.79
CA GLY A 98 -15.50 -11.91 -1.29
C GLY A 98 -14.58 -12.96 -0.65
N THR A 99 -13.33 -12.63 -0.33
CA THR A 99 -12.41 -13.56 0.35
C THR A 99 -12.77 -13.76 1.82
N VAL A 100 -13.41 -12.77 2.44
CA VAL A 100 -13.87 -12.79 3.85
C VAL A 100 -15.22 -12.09 3.99
N ASP A 101 -15.89 -12.29 5.12
CA ASP A 101 -17.12 -11.58 5.48
C ASP A 101 -16.86 -10.27 6.26
N GLU A 102 -17.94 -9.53 6.56
CA GLU A 102 -17.87 -8.25 7.27
C GLU A 102 -17.34 -8.38 8.70
N MET A 103 -17.68 -9.46 9.41
CA MET A 103 -17.28 -9.68 10.79
C MET A 103 -15.78 -9.94 10.89
N GLN A 104 -15.26 -10.82 10.02
CA GLN A 104 -13.84 -11.12 9.95
C GLN A 104 -13.03 -9.89 9.51
N THR A 105 -13.58 -9.05 8.64
CA THR A 105 -12.93 -7.80 8.21
C THR A 105 -12.74 -6.83 9.37
N VAL A 106 -13.78 -6.61 10.18
CA VAL A 106 -13.70 -5.75 11.38
C VAL A 106 -12.75 -6.35 12.41
N LYS A 107 -12.81 -7.67 12.64
CA LYS A 107 -11.91 -8.37 13.57
C LYS A 107 -10.44 -8.23 13.16
N ASP A 108 -10.11 -8.44 11.89
CA ASP A 108 -8.74 -8.32 11.38
C ASP A 108 -8.24 -6.88 11.45
N PHE A 109 -9.11 -5.90 11.20
CA PHE A 109 -8.76 -4.50 11.38
C PHE A 109 -8.33 -4.23 12.82
N HIS A 110 -9.10 -4.68 13.82
CA HIS A 110 -8.75 -4.50 15.22
C HIS A 110 -7.47 -5.24 15.60
N ALA A 111 -7.29 -6.48 15.14
CA ALA A 111 -6.09 -7.25 15.42
C ALA A 111 -4.81 -6.54 14.92
N ILE A 112 -4.81 -6.00 13.70
CA ILE A 112 -3.67 -5.24 13.17
C ILE A 112 -3.52 -3.91 13.90
N ASN A 113 -4.62 -3.19 14.10
CA ASN A 113 -4.61 -1.90 14.77
C ASN A 113 -4.03 -1.95 16.19
N ASP A 114 -4.37 -3.01 16.93
CA ASP A 114 -3.93 -3.21 18.32
C ASP A 114 -2.48 -3.73 18.35
N ALA A 115 -2.11 -4.65 17.46
CA ALA A 115 -0.74 -5.15 17.36
C ALA A 115 0.27 -4.06 16.95
N SER A 116 -0.18 -3.05 16.19
CA SER A 116 0.63 -1.95 15.70
C SER A 116 0.48 -0.64 16.50
N ASP A 117 -0.28 -0.62 17.60
CA ASP A 117 -0.60 0.56 18.44
C ASP A 117 -1.05 1.81 17.65
N LEU A 118 -1.81 1.62 16.56
CA LEU A 118 -2.17 2.70 15.64
C LEU A 118 -3.32 3.58 16.15
N LYS A 119 -4.17 3.04 17.03
CA LYS A 119 -5.35 3.72 17.61
C LYS A 119 -6.32 4.24 16.54
N TRP A 120 -6.37 3.60 15.38
CA TRP A 120 -7.27 3.93 14.29
C TRP A 120 -8.69 3.41 14.56
N VAL A 121 -9.67 4.11 14.00
CA VAL A 121 -11.10 3.74 14.08
C VAL A 121 -11.55 3.27 12.70
N PHE A 122 -12.08 2.05 12.62
CA PHE A 122 -12.48 1.43 11.34
C PHE A 122 -13.47 2.30 10.56
N GLN A 123 -14.46 2.89 11.24
CA GLN A 123 -15.46 3.77 10.62
C GLN A 123 -14.83 4.97 9.90
N SER A 124 -13.77 5.54 10.47
CA SER A 124 -13.05 6.67 9.85
C SER A 124 -12.31 6.22 8.58
N HIS A 125 -11.72 5.02 8.59
CA HIS A 125 -11.05 4.46 7.43
C HIS A 125 -12.03 4.04 6.33
N LEU A 126 -13.19 3.47 6.69
CA LEU A 126 -14.24 3.17 5.71
C LEU A 126 -14.73 4.44 5.01
N LYS A 127 -14.93 5.54 5.76
CA LYS A 127 -15.30 6.84 5.17
C LYS A 127 -14.23 7.36 4.22
N LYS A 128 -12.94 7.26 4.59
CA LYS A 128 -11.81 7.67 3.73
C LYS A 128 -11.74 6.83 2.46
N PHE A 129 -11.88 5.52 2.57
CA PHE A 129 -11.91 4.59 1.43
C PHE A 129 -13.03 4.95 0.46
N ILE A 130 -14.26 5.10 0.98
CA ILE A 130 -15.43 5.46 0.17
C ILE A 130 -15.23 6.82 -0.52
N ARG A 131 -14.72 7.82 0.21
CA ARG A 131 -14.44 9.14 -0.35
C ARG A 131 -13.45 9.05 -1.50
N ARG A 132 -12.31 8.40 -1.28
CA ARG A 132 -11.22 8.24 -2.26
C ARG A 132 -11.69 7.59 -3.55
N PHE A 133 -12.56 6.59 -3.48
CA PHE A 133 -12.87 5.79 -4.65
C PHE A 133 -14.13 6.24 -5.40
N TRP A 134 -15.06 6.94 -4.76
CA TRP A 134 -16.36 7.30 -5.38
C TRP A 134 -16.78 8.77 -5.31
N TYR A 135 -16.20 9.58 -4.42
CA TYR A 135 -16.73 10.94 -4.19
C TYR A 135 -15.72 12.06 -4.46
N ASP A 136 -14.51 11.89 -3.99
CA ASP A 136 -13.46 12.91 -4.05
C ASP A 136 -12.10 12.18 -4.15
N PRO A 137 -11.80 11.63 -5.34
CA PRO A 137 -10.61 10.83 -5.54
C PRO A 137 -9.36 11.69 -5.57
N TYR A 138 -8.27 11.16 -4.98
CA TYR A 138 -6.97 11.83 -5.02
C TYR A 138 -6.39 11.86 -6.44
N ARG A 139 -6.63 10.79 -7.21
CA ARG A 139 -6.18 10.63 -8.60
C ARG A 139 -7.36 10.37 -9.52
N LYS A 140 -7.24 10.78 -10.79
CA LYS A 140 -8.30 10.51 -11.78
C LYS A 140 -8.48 9.00 -12.01
N GLY A 141 -7.40 8.23 -11.89
CA GLY A 141 -7.40 6.78 -12.07
C GLY A 141 -8.08 5.97 -10.97
N ASP A 142 -8.22 6.50 -9.74
CA ASP A 142 -8.70 5.71 -8.59
C ASP A 142 -10.14 5.21 -8.79
N THR A 143 -11.05 6.09 -9.22
CA THR A 143 -12.45 5.73 -9.49
C THR A 143 -12.56 4.75 -10.66
N ALA A 144 -11.84 4.98 -11.75
CA ALA A 144 -11.86 4.08 -12.90
C ALA A 144 -11.33 2.67 -12.54
N TRP A 145 -10.29 2.62 -11.70
CA TRP A 145 -9.72 1.36 -11.24
C TRP A 145 -10.70 0.55 -10.39
N ILE A 146 -11.37 1.17 -9.40
CA ILE A 146 -12.32 0.45 -8.54
C ILE A 146 -13.58 0.03 -9.30
N GLU A 147 -14.05 0.85 -10.24
CA GLU A 147 -15.21 0.55 -11.07
C GLU A 147 -14.93 -0.65 -11.98
N LYS A 148 -13.74 -0.69 -12.59
CA LYS A 148 -13.29 -1.85 -13.35
C LYS A 148 -13.25 -3.11 -12.49
N LEU A 149 -12.58 -3.06 -11.33
CA LEU A 149 -12.48 -4.20 -10.41
C LEU A 149 -13.86 -4.73 -10.00
N THR A 150 -14.77 -3.83 -9.66
CA THR A 150 -16.10 -4.17 -9.16
C THR A 150 -17.02 -4.69 -10.25
N SER A 151 -16.92 -4.15 -11.47
CA SER A 151 -17.62 -4.65 -12.65
C SER A 151 -17.14 -6.05 -13.05
N GLU A 152 -15.83 -6.25 -13.18
CA GLU A 152 -15.24 -7.54 -13.58
C GLU A 152 -15.58 -8.68 -12.61
N LYS A 153 -15.73 -8.36 -11.33
CA LYS A 153 -16.07 -9.34 -10.29
C LYS A 153 -17.56 -9.39 -9.93
N GLY A 154 -18.42 -8.61 -10.60
CA GLY A 154 -19.86 -8.56 -10.32
C GLY A 154 -20.19 -8.15 -8.88
N ILE A 155 -19.40 -7.24 -8.29
CA ILE A 155 -19.50 -6.87 -6.88
C ILE A 155 -20.66 -5.90 -6.66
N ASN A 156 -21.62 -6.26 -5.81
CA ASN A 156 -22.61 -5.32 -5.29
C ASN A 156 -22.01 -4.47 -4.16
N VAL A 157 -21.27 -3.42 -4.55
CA VAL A 157 -20.53 -2.54 -3.64
C VAL A 157 -21.46 -1.91 -2.61
N LYS A 158 -22.61 -1.38 -3.04
CA LYS A 158 -23.57 -0.70 -2.14
C LYS A 158 -24.03 -1.65 -1.03
N SER A 159 -24.42 -2.87 -1.38
CA SER A 159 -24.87 -3.88 -0.41
C SER A 159 -23.77 -4.21 0.60
N LYS A 160 -22.56 -4.48 0.11
CA LYS A 160 -21.40 -4.82 0.94
C LYS A 160 -21.01 -3.69 1.89
N LEU A 161 -20.89 -2.46 1.40
CA LEU A 161 -20.54 -1.31 2.26
C LEU A 161 -21.64 -1.02 3.30
N MET A 162 -22.92 -1.24 2.97
CA MET A 162 -24.01 -1.13 3.95
C MET A 162 -23.91 -2.21 5.04
N ALA A 163 -23.51 -3.44 4.70
CA ALA A 163 -23.32 -4.50 5.68
C ALA A 163 -22.17 -4.16 6.67
N LEU A 164 -21.02 -3.72 6.17
CA LEU A 164 -19.93 -3.23 7.03
C LEU A 164 -20.37 -2.08 7.94
N ARG A 165 -21.19 -1.16 7.42
CA ARG A 165 -21.68 -0.01 8.20
C ARG A 165 -22.58 -0.41 9.38
N LYS A 166 -23.22 -1.56 9.35
CA LYS A 166 -24.08 -2.05 10.45
C LYS A 166 -23.28 -2.59 11.64
N LEU A 167 -22.00 -2.88 11.46
CA LEU A 167 -21.12 -3.43 12.50
C LEU A 167 -20.36 -2.36 13.30
N MET A 168 -20.62 -1.08 13.02
CA MET A 168 -19.92 0.08 13.60
C MET A 168 -20.91 1.03 14.25
#